data_AF-A0A7Y3FDM5-F1
#
_entry.id   AF-A0A7Y3FDM5-F1
#
_cell.length_a   1.000
_cell.length_b   1.000
_cell.length_c   1.000
_cell.angle_alpha   90.00
_cell.angle_beta   90.00
_cell.angle_gamma   90.00
#
_symmetry.space_group_name_H-M   'P 1'
#
loop_
_entity.id
_entity.type
_entity.pdbx_description
1 polymer ?
#
loop_
_entity_poly.entity_id
_entity_poly.type
_entity_poly.pdbx_seq_one_letter_code
_entity_poly.pdbx_strand_id
1 'polypeptide(L)'
;MPEVLSDDQIASYRENGYVVLERHLPDDVLQDIRREISRFEDEARGMTASNDRLDLEDSHTLETPRLRRIKLPHMISDVMRKLMFSDHILAPARDLIGPDLRLHTSKLNMKSAGYGAAVEWHQDYAFYPHTNDDILAIGVIIDDMASENGPLMVYP
;
A
#
# COMPACT_ATOMS: atom_id res chain seq x y z
N MET A 1 6.75 -9.55 24.17
CA MET A 1 7.97 -9.44 23.34
C MET A 1 7.49 -9.16 21.93
N PRO A 2 8.22 -8.33 21.17
CA PRO A 2 7.89 -8.11 19.77
C PRO A 2 7.86 -9.44 19.00
N GLU A 3 6.94 -9.56 18.07
CA GLU A 3 6.80 -10.70 17.18
C GLU A 3 7.83 -10.64 16.04
N VAL A 4 8.13 -9.45 15.52
CA VAL A 4 9.04 -9.27 14.38
C VAL A 4 9.97 -8.06 14.48
N LEU A 5 9.52 -6.95 15.07
CA LEU A 5 10.34 -5.73 15.17
C LEU A 5 11.38 -5.86 16.29
N SER A 6 12.57 -5.30 16.09
CA SER A 6 13.52 -5.10 17.19
C SER A 6 13.10 -3.95 18.10
N ASP A 7 13.60 -3.94 19.35
CA ASP A 7 13.37 -2.82 20.26
C ASP A 7 13.87 -1.48 19.67
N ASP A 8 14.98 -1.52 18.91
CA ASP A 8 15.53 -0.35 18.21
C ASP A 8 14.60 0.14 17.09
N GLN A 9 13.99 -0.77 16.33
CA GLN A 9 13.01 -0.43 15.29
C GLN A 9 11.75 0.20 15.90
N ILE A 10 11.28 -0.31 17.03
CA ILE A 10 10.14 0.24 17.77
C ILE A 10 10.49 1.63 18.32
N ALA A 11 11.69 1.81 18.88
CA ALA A 11 12.16 3.10 19.36
C ALA A 11 12.25 4.13 18.23
N SER A 12 12.81 3.74 17.08
CA SER A 12 12.90 4.60 15.89
C SER A 12 11.52 5.02 15.37
N TYR A 13 10.54 4.10 15.34
CA TYR A 13 9.16 4.44 14.96
C TYR A 13 8.55 5.48 15.90
N ARG A 14 8.76 5.34 17.21
CA ARG A 14 8.22 6.27 18.21
C ARG A 14 8.86 7.66 18.15
N GLU A 15 10.14 7.73 17.78
CA GLU A 15 10.87 8.99 17.66
C GLU A 15 10.58 9.70 16.33
N ASN A 16 10.58 8.97 15.22
CA ASN A 16 10.55 9.54 13.86
C ASN A 16 9.18 9.42 13.16
N GLY A 17 8.23 8.68 13.74
CA GLY A 17 6.91 8.43 13.16
C GLY A 17 6.88 7.41 12.01
N TYR A 18 8.00 6.76 11.68
CA TYR A 18 8.06 5.70 10.66
C TYR A 18 9.17 4.68 10.92
N VAL A 19 9.05 3.50 10.31
CA VAL A 19 10.09 2.47 10.26
C VAL A 19 10.02 1.72 8.93
N VAL A 20 11.17 1.31 8.40
CA VAL A 20 11.28 0.54 7.16
C VAL A 20 11.78 -0.86 7.48
N LEU A 21 11.08 -1.87 6.95
CA LEU A 21 11.46 -3.27 7.07
C LEU A 21 11.97 -3.74 5.70
N GLU A 22 13.29 -3.78 5.54
CA GLU A 22 13.91 -4.24 4.29
C GLU A 22 13.75 -5.75 4.13
N ARG A 23 13.43 -6.20 2.90
CA ARG A 23 13.33 -7.63 2.54
C ARG A 23 12.38 -8.43 3.43
N HIS A 24 11.32 -7.78 3.92
CA HIS A 24 10.34 -8.37 4.84
C HIS A 24 9.34 -9.32 4.15
N LEU A 25 9.00 -9.03 2.89
CA LEU A 25 8.17 -9.91 2.09
C LEU A 25 9.03 -10.93 1.33
N PRO A 26 8.69 -12.23 1.42
CA PRO A 26 9.28 -13.25 0.57
C PRO A 26 9.08 -12.98 -0.92
N ASP A 27 10.04 -13.40 -1.74
CA ASP A 27 10.03 -13.18 -3.19
C ASP A 27 8.83 -13.85 -3.89
N ASP A 28 8.38 -15.01 -3.41
CA ASP A 28 7.23 -15.72 -3.96
C ASP A 28 5.92 -14.96 -3.70
N VAL A 29 5.75 -14.42 -2.49
CA VAL A 29 4.62 -13.53 -2.15
C VAL A 29 4.63 -12.28 -3.04
N LEU A 30 5.80 -11.68 -3.25
CA LEU A 30 5.94 -10.52 -4.12
C LEU A 30 5.60 -10.84 -5.59
N GLN A 31 6.00 -12.01 -6.07
CA GLN A 31 5.66 -12.48 -7.43
C GLN A 31 4.15 -12.71 -7.59
N ASP A 32 3.48 -13.27 -6.58
CA ASP A 32 2.03 -13.46 -6.60
C ASP A 32 1.30 -12.12 -6.64
N ILE A 33 1.74 -11.14 -5.84
CA ILE A 33 1.20 -9.77 -5.87
C ILE A 33 1.36 -9.15 -7.25
N ARG A 34 2.57 -9.22 -7.85
CA ARG A 34 2.84 -8.66 -9.19
C ARG A 34 1.97 -9.32 -10.26
N ARG A 35 1.82 -10.65 -10.23
CA ARG A 35 0.96 -11.39 -11.15
C ARG A 35 -0.50 -10.94 -11.05
N GLU A 36 -0.97 -10.73 -9.83
CA GLU A 36 -2.34 -10.27 -9.59
C GLU A 36 -2.56 -8.82 -10.04
N ILE A 37 -1.57 -7.95 -9.89
CA ILE A 37 -1.59 -6.59 -10.46
C ILE A 37 -1.69 -6.67 -11.98
N SER A 38 -0.86 -7.48 -12.65
CA SER A 38 -0.91 -7.64 -14.10
C SER A 38 -2.29 -8.13 -14.58
N ARG A 39 -2.94 -9.02 -13.82
CA ARG A 39 -4.32 -9.44 -14.12
C ARG A 39 -5.31 -8.27 -14.06
N PHE A 40 -5.18 -7.36 -13.09
CA PHE A 40 -6.01 -6.15 -13.02
C PHE A 40 -5.68 -5.13 -14.11
N GLU A 41 -4.41 -5.01 -14.50
CA GLU A 41 -4.01 -4.17 -15.64
C GLU A 41 -4.60 -4.68 -16.95
N ASP A 42 -4.62 -6.00 -17.16
CA ASP A 42 -5.25 -6.63 -18.33
C ASP A 42 -6.78 -6.47 -18.32
N GLU A 43 -7.43 -6.56 -17.15
CA GLU A 43 -8.86 -6.22 -16.99
C GLU A 43 -9.11 -4.75 -17.36
N ALA A 44 -8.28 -3.84 -16.83
CA ALA A 44 -8.39 -2.41 -17.08
C ALA A 44 -8.16 -2.03 -18.55
N ARG A 45 -7.34 -2.78 -19.30
CA ARG A 45 -7.11 -2.56 -20.74
C ARG A 45 -8.39 -2.65 -21.57
N GLY A 46 -9.36 -3.46 -21.14
CA GLY A 46 -10.66 -3.59 -21.81
C GLY A 46 -11.69 -2.56 -21.37
N MET A 47 -11.36 -1.67 -20.45
CA MET A 47 -12.31 -0.72 -19.87
C MET A 47 -12.24 0.65 -20.57
N THR A 48 -13.38 1.33 -20.66
CA THR A 48 -13.44 2.72 -21.18
C THR A 48 -13.80 3.73 -20.10
N ALA A 49 -14.07 3.28 -18.87
CA ALA A 49 -14.42 4.12 -17.72
C ALA A 49 -14.09 3.41 -16.40
N SER A 50 -13.78 4.19 -15.37
CA SER A 50 -13.62 3.70 -13.99
C SER A 50 -14.90 3.04 -13.47
N ASN A 51 -14.75 2.14 -12.50
CA ASN A 51 -15.87 1.55 -11.76
C ASN A 51 -15.56 1.53 -10.24
N ASP A 52 -16.36 0.80 -9.48
CA ASP A 52 -16.21 0.70 -8.02
C ASP A 52 -14.96 -0.07 -7.57
N ARG A 53 -14.32 -0.80 -8.48
CA ARG A 53 -13.14 -1.64 -8.23
C ARG A 53 -11.85 -1.03 -8.78
N LEU A 54 -11.88 -0.56 -10.03
CA LEU A 54 -10.73 -0.09 -10.79
C LEU A 54 -10.94 1.37 -11.18
N ASP A 55 -9.96 2.21 -10.83
CA ASP A 55 -9.91 3.61 -11.24
C ASP A 55 -8.91 3.79 -12.36
N LEU A 56 -9.35 4.32 -13.49
CA LEU A 56 -8.51 4.63 -14.65
C LEU A 56 -7.98 6.05 -14.56
N GLU A 57 -6.84 6.31 -15.22
CA GLU A 57 -6.38 7.68 -15.39
C GLU A 57 -7.22 8.44 -16.42
N ASP A 58 -7.24 9.77 -16.33
CA ASP A 58 -7.95 10.61 -17.31
C ASP A 58 -7.34 10.50 -18.71
N SER A 59 -6.07 10.10 -18.78
CA SER A 59 -5.29 9.83 -20.00
C SER A 59 -5.51 8.42 -20.57
N HIS A 60 -6.33 7.59 -19.92
CA HIS A 60 -6.55 6.20 -20.33
C HIS A 60 -7.21 6.10 -21.72
N THR A 61 -6.64 5.27 -22.60
CA THR A 61 -7.29 4.79 -23.82
C THR A 61 -7.07 3.29 -23.99
N LEU A 62 -7.79 2.64 -24.91
CA LEU A 62 -7.59 1.21 -25.20
C LEU A 62 -6.18 0.93 -25.77
N GLU A 63 -5.63 1.89 -26.51
CA GLU A 63 -4.27 1.85 -27.06
C GLU A 63 -3.21 2.17 -26.00
N THR A 64 -3.55 3.00 -25.03
CA THR A 64 -2.68 3.41 -23.91
C THR A 64 -3.38 3.17 -22.58
N PRO A 65 -3.47 1.91 -22.13
CA PRO A 65 -4.17 1.59 -20.89
C PRO A 65 -3.39 2.13 -19.69
N ARG A 66 -4.14 2.81 -18.83
CA ARG A 66 -3.64 3.45 -17.61
C ARG A 66 -4.57 3.13 -16.44
N LEU A 67 -4.16 2.17 -15.61
CA LEU A 67 -4.84 1.86 -14.35
C LEU A 67 -4.20 2.76 -13.27
N ARG A 68 -5.00 3.61 -12.63
CA ARG A 68 -4.53 4.53 -11.57
C ARG A 68 -4.53 3.84 -10.20
N ARG A 69 -5.62 3.15 -9.88
CA ARG A 69 -5.83 2.58 -8.55
C ARG A 69 -6.72 1.35 -8.58
N ILE A 70 -6.35 0.37 -7.75
CA ILE A 70 -7.22 -0.74 -7.37
C ILE A 70 -7.82 -0.41 -6.00
N LYS A 71 -9.15 -0.28 -5.94
CA LYS A 71 -9.91 0.07 -4.74
C LYS A 71 -10.17 -1.18 -3.92
N LEU A 72 -9.90 -1.11 -2.60
CA LEU A 72 -10.12 -2.21 -1.64
C LEU A 72 -9.65 -3.58 -2.18
N PRO A 73 -8.37 -3.73 -2.58
CA PRO A 73 -7.88 -4.92 -3.27
C PRO A 73 -8.15 -6.23 -2.50
N HIS A 74 -8.12 -6.21 -1.17
CA HIS A 74 -8.45 -7.35 -0.31
C HIS A 74 -9.89 -7.87 -0.43
N MET A 75 -10.82 -7.07 -0.95
CA MET A 75 -12.21 -7.47 -1.16
C MET A 75 -12.45 -8.14 -2.51
N ILE A 76 -11.51 -7.97 -3.46
CA ILE A 76 -11.68 -8.38 -4.86
C ILE A 76 -10.55 -9.31 -5.35
N SER A 77 -9.61 -9.66 -4.48
CA SER A 77 -8.50 -10.55 -4.76
C SER A 77 -8.14 -11.37 -3.53
N ASP A 78 -8.14 -12.69 -3.66
CA ASP A 78 -7.68 -13.60 -2.61
C ASP A 78 -6.18 -13.45 -2.33
N VAL A 79 -5.36 -13.09 -3.33
CA VAL A 79 -3.92 -12.84 -3.16
C VAL A 79 -3.72 -11.63 -2.25
N MET A 80 -4.39 -10.53 -2.56
CA MET A 80 -4.32 -9.30 -1.77
C MET A 80 -4.94 -9.49 -0.38
N ARG A 81 -6.03 -10.27 -0.28
CA ARG A 81 -6.61 -10.62 1.02
C ARG A 81 -5.62 -11.43 1.86
N LYS A 82 -5.01 -12.47 1.30
CA LYS A 82 -4.01 -13.28 2.02
C LYS A 82 -2.86 -12.42 2.52
N LEU A 83 -2.33 -11.50 1.70
CA LEU A 83 -1.30 -10.55 2.13
C LEU A 83 -1.77 -9.69 3.30
N MET A 84 -2.90 -8.99 3.15
CA MET A 84 -3.40 -8.03 4.15
C MET A 84 -3.68 -8.67 5.52
N PHE A 85 -4.04 -9.95 5.54
CA PHE A 85 -4.32 -10.71 6.76
C PHE A 85 -3.17 -11.65 7.17
N SER A 86 -2.01 -11.57 6.53
CA SER A 86 -0.81 -12.34 6.90
C SER A 86 0.00 -11.65 7.99
N ASP A 87 0.84 -12.41 8.68
CA ASP A 87 1.76 -11.87 9.69
C ASP A 87 2.87 -11.01 9.09
N HIS A 88 3.07 -11.03 7.76
CA HIS A 88 3.92 -10.02 7.12
C HIS A 88 3.37 -8.60 7.31
N ILE A 89 2.05 -8.43 7.44
CA ILE A 89 1.42 -7.14 7.67
C ILE A 89 1.01 -6.99 9.13
N LEU A 90 0.41 -8.02 9.72
CA LEU A 90 -0.20 -7.92 11.03
C LEU A 90 0.81 -7.98 12.18
N ALA A 91 1.89 -8.76 12.09
CA ALA A 91 2.89 -8.82 13.17
C ALA A 91 3.56 -7.46 13.43
N PRO A 92 4.10 -6.72 12.43
CA PRO A 92 4.68 -5.41 12.70
C PRO A 92 3.63 -4.39 13.15
N ALA A 93 2.36 -4.53 12.73
CA ALA A 93 1.29 -3.69 13.26
C ALA A 93 1.04 -3.97 14.75
N ARG A 94 0.96 -5.25 15.14
CA ARG A 94 0.76 -5.65 16.54
C ARG A 94 1.89 -5.21 17.44
N ASP A 95 3.13 -5.25 16.95
CA ASP A 95 4.29 -4.76 17.68
C ASP A 95 4.24 -3.27 17.99
N LEU A 96 3.58 -2.47 17.13
CA LEU A 96 3.51 -1.02 17.26
C LEU A 96 2.28 -0.52 18.03
N ILE A 97 1.10 -1.08 17.73
CA ILE A 97 -0.20 -0.57 18.21
C ILE A 97 -1.05 -1.62 18.94
N GLY A 98 -0.50 -2.81 19.19
CA GLY A 98 -1.16 -3.86 19.98
C GLY A 98 -2.00 -4.86 19.15
N PRO A 99 -2.53 -5.90 19.82
CA PRO A 99 -3.09 -7.08 19.16
C PRO A 99 -4.46 -6.87 18.51
N ASP A 100 -5.22 -5.87 18.96
CA ASP A 100 -6.62 -5.65 18.58
C ASP A 100 -6.71 -4.80 17.31
N LEU A 101 -6.29 -5.40 16.19
CA LEU A 101 -6.21 -4.72 14.90
C LEU A 101 -7.55 -4.75 14.16
N ARG A 102 -7.90 -3.60 13.56
CA ARG A 102 -8.98 -3.48 12.58
C ARG A 102 -8.47 -2.79 11.31
N LEU A 103 -8.70 -3.42 10.16
CA LEU A 103 -8.45 -2.77 8.88
C LEU A 103 -9.47 -1.64 8.64
N HIS A 104 -9.00 -0.41 8.53
CA HIS A 104 -9.84 0.74 8.19
C HIS A 104 -10.08 0.85 6.68
N THR A 105 -9.00 0.83 5.89
CA THR A 105 -9.06 0.93 4.43
C THR A 105 -7.82 0.34 3.79
N SER A 106 -7.87 0.11 2.48
CA SER A 106 -6.70 -0.26 1.67
C SER A 106 -6.84 0.26 0.24
N LYS A 107 -5.71 0.58 -0.37
CA LYS A 107 -5.62 1.08 -1.74
C LYS A 107 -4.30 0.61 -2.33
N LEU A 108 -4.32 0.18 -3.58
CA LEU A 108 -3.11 -0.06 -4.37
C LEU A 108 -3.06 1.02 -5.44
N ASN A 109 -2.03 1.88 -5.36
CA ASN A 109 -1.85 3.00 -6.29
C ASN A 109 -0.75 2.63 -7.28
N MET A 110 -1.05 2.81 -8.56
CA MET A 110 -0.08 2.68 -9.63
C MET A 110 0.59 4.04 -9.85
N LYS A 111 1.90 4.03 -10.08
CA LYS A 111 2.68 5.21 -10.50
C LYS A 111 3.36 4.91 -11.83
N SER A 112 2.57 4.77 -12.89
CA SER A 112 3.09 4.42 -14.22
C SER A 112 3.99 5.53 -14.77
N ALA A 113 5.10 5.18 -15.40
CA ALA A 113 6.03 6.17 -15.94
C ALA A 113 5.35 7.14 -16.92
N GLY A 114 5.78 8.41 -16.87
CA GLY A 114 5.30 9.49 -17.74
C GLY A 114 3.95 10.09 -17.37
N TYR A 115 3.30 9.60 -16.31
CA TYR A 115 2.06 10.17 -15.81
C TYR A 115 1.90 9.90 -14.31
N GLY A 116 1.44 10.89 -13.55
CA GLY A 116 1.27 10.75 -12.12
C GLY A 116 0.93 12.09 -11.52
N ALA A 117 -0.12 12.12 -10.70
CA ALA A 117 -0.40 13.29 -9.89
C ALA A 117 0.51 13.26 -8.66
N ALA A 118 1.16 14.39 -8.37
CA ALA A 118 1.85 14.55 -7.10
C ALA A 118 0.84 14.34 -5.96
N VAL A 119 1.24 13.57 -4.95
CA VAL A 119 0.51 13.51 -3.68
C VAL A 119 1.08 14.63 -2.82
N GLU A 120 0.27 15.67 -2.62
CA GLU A 120 0.65 16.81 -1.77
C GLU A 120 0.88 16.38 -0.33
N TRP A 121 1.69 17.15 0.40
CA TRP A 121 1.96 16.92 1.82
C TRP A 121 0.66 16.93 2.64
N HIS A 122 0.48 15.90 3.45
CA HIS A 122 -0.68 15.78 4.33
C HIS A 122 -0.41 14.81 5.48
N GLN A 123 -1.32 14.80 6.45
CA GLN A 123 -1.43 13.78 7.49
C GLN A 123 -2.71 12.98 7.25
N ASP A 124 -2.60 11.66 7.13
CA ASP A 124 -3.76 10.79 6.91
C ASP A 124 -4.80 10.92 8.06
N TYR A 125 -4.33 11.02 9.31
CA TYR A 125 -5.20 11.16 10.49
C TYR A 125 -6.16 12.36 10.40
N ALA A 126 -5.74 13.47 9.79
CA ALA A 126 -6.58 14.65 9.63
C ALA A 126 -7.83 14.40 8.76
N PHE A 127 -7.80 13.39 7.90
CA PHE A 127 -8.93 13.00 7.06
C PHE A 127 -9.83 11.93 7.69
N TYR A 128 -9.33 11.22 8.70
CA TYR A 128 -10.05 10.18 9.40
C TYR A 128 -9.85 10.37 10.92
N PRO A 129 -10.49 11.38 11.53
CA PRO A 129 -10.34 11.61 12.96
C PRO A 129 -10.95 10.44 13.73
N HIS A 130 -10.16 9.83 14.60
CA HIS A 130 -10.60 8.79 15.51
C HIS A 130 -10.44 9.27 16.96
N THR A 131 -11.09 8.59 17.90
CA THR A 131 -10.89 8.87 19.33
C THR A 131 -9.70 8.09 19.90
N ASN A 132 -9.18 7.12 19.15
CA ASN A 132 -7.96 6.37 19.43
C ASN A 132 -6.91 6.77 18.39
N ASP A 133 -5.70 7.11 18.84
CA ASP A 133 -4.56 7.49 18.03
C ASP A 133 -3.60 6.33 17.72
N ASP A 134 -3.90 5.10 18.20
CA ASP A 134 -3.27 3.84 17.81
C ASP A 134 -3.65 3.45 16.36
N ILE A 135 -3.27 4.28 15.40
CA ILE A 135 -3.55 4.15 13.97
C ILE A 135 -2.25 4.29 13.20
N LEU A 136 -2.03 3.39 12.25
CA LEU A 136 -0.87 3.44 11.37
C LEU A 136 -1.25 3.11 9.93
N ALA A 137 -0.39 3.54 9.01
CA ALA A 137 -0.43 3.15 7.61
C ALA A 137 0.74 2.20 7.31
N ILE A 138 0.47 1.10 6.61
CA ILE A 138 1.49 0.17 6.13
C ILE A 138 1.60 0.34 4.63
N GLY A 139 2.77 0.82 4.18
CA GLY A 139 3.14 0.88 2.77
C GLY A 139 3.88 -0.40 2.37
N VAL A 140 3.31 -1.16 1.45
CA VAL A 140 4.01 -2.27 0.79
C VAL A 140 4.64 -1.77 -0.50
N ILE A 141 5.97 -1.85 -0.55
CA ILE A 141 6.75 -1.47 -1.73
C ILE A 141 6.82 -2.69 -2.66
N ILE A 142 6.13 -2.61 -3.80
CA ILE A 142 5.98 -3.74 -4.74
C ILE A 142 7.03 -3.70 -5.85
N ASP A 143 7.36 -2.50 -6.31
CA ASP A 143 8.40 -2.27 -7.30
C ASP A 143 9.50 -1.40 -6.71
N ASP A 144 10.69 -1.51 -7.29
CA ASP A 144 11.86 -0.77 -6.83
C ASP A 144 11.58 0.73 -6.81
N MET A 145 11.83 1.38 -5.67
CA MET A 145 11.73 2.81 -5.52
C MET A 145 13.10 3.46 -5.61
N ALA A 146 13.20 4.45 -6.50
CA ALA A 146 14.38 5.28 -6.68
C ALA A 146 13.95 6.75 -6.65
N SER A 147 14.88 7.69 -6.51
CA SER A 147 14.52 9.11 -6.32
C SER A 147 13.76 9.68 -7.54
N GLU A 148 14.00 9.12 -8.72
CA GLU A 148 13.39 9.49 -9.99
C GLU A 148 11.93 9.03 -10.16
N ASN A 149 11.46 8.00 -9.43
CA ASN A 149 10.10 7.48 -9.59
C ASN A 149 9.12 7.96 -8.50
N GLY A 150 9.50 9.03 -7.79
CA GLY A 150 8.65 9.73 -6.83
C GLY A 150 8.37 8.88 -5.59
N PRO A 151 9.39 8.59 -4.77
CA PRO A 151 9.23 7.80 -3.56
C PRO A 151 8.33 8.50 -2.54
N LEU A 152 7.85 7.75 -1.54
CA LEU A 152 7.21 8.36 -0.39
C LEU A 152 8.25 9.21 0.36
N MET A 153 7.88 10.46 0.67
CA MET A 153 8.66 11.36 1.49
C MET A 153 7.95 11.51 2.84
N VAL A 154 8.71 11.52 3.93
CA VAL A 154 8.22 11.71 5.29
C VAL A 154 8.99 12.87 5.93
N TYR A 155 8.29 13.68 6.72
CA TYR A 155 8.92 14.67 7.60
C TYR A 155 8.96 14.07 9.01
N PRO A 156 10.13 13.61 9.49
CA PRO A 156 10.28 13.03 10.83
C PRO A 156 10.08 14.06 11.94
#